data_AF-A0A0L0SZX1-F1
#
_entry.id   AF-A0A0L0SZX1-F1
#
_cell.length_a   1.000
_cell.length_b   1.000
_cell.length_c   1.000
_cell.angle_alpha   90.00
_cell.angle_beta   90.00
_cell.angle_gamma   90.00
#
_symmetry.space_group_name_H-M   'P 1'
#
loop_
_entity.id
_entity.type
_entity.pdbx_description
1 polymer ?
#
loop_
_entity_poly.entity_id
_entity_poly.type
_entity_poly.pdbx_seq_one_letter_code
_entity_poly.pdbx_strand_id
1 'polypeptide(L)'
;MSPRPDLAVHAAAFAAILLHALKHVHKPVFGVLLATPATGAIARVVPVSHTPLARAACLLEVALEQVHKYTAADKNLEVVGLYYADANAADDVNADANVVAVATQVFESLGVPDGVLLRLNTLKLSADPFALALDVVLPTRSAAIRLVEPPSTLKNLPKVLGPLNQGLFDFDDHLEDVARDWLGNARVVGELQRQLVA
;
A
#
# COMPACT_ATOMS: atom_id res chain seq x y z
N MET A 1 14.33 -7.09 -23.84
CA MET A 1 13.80 -6.72 -22.52
C MET A 1 13.27 -7.98 -21.89
N SER A 2 13.88 -8.45 -20.80
CA SER A 2 13.31 -9.55 -20.03
C SER A 2 11.92 -9.13 -19.54
N PRO A 3 10.89 -9.98 -19.62
CA PRO A 3 9.59 -9.66 -19.05
C PRO A 3 9.80 -9.33 -17.57
N ARG A 4 9.31 -8.16 -17.11
CA ARG A 4 9.29 -7.86 -15.67
C ARG A 4 8.49 -9.00 -15.01
N PRO A 5 9.01 -9.62 -13.93
CA PRO A 5 8.30 -10.71 -13.28
C PRO A 5 6.90 -10.22 -12.84
N ASP A 6 5.90 -11.10 -12.93
CA ASP A 6 4.55 -10.83 -12.42
C ASP A 6 4.65 -10.30 -10.99
N LEU A 7 3.98 -9.18 -10.72
CA LEU A 7 4.08 -8.53 -9.41
C LEU A 7 3.39 -9.42 -8.38
N ALA A 8 4.12 -9.81 -7.34
CA ALA A 8 3.59 -10.64 -6.27
C ALA A 8 3.31 -9.80 -5.03
N VAL A 9 2.15 -10.01 -4.40
CA VAL A 9 1.74 -9.32 -3.19
C VAL A 9 1.33 -10.34 -2.14
N HIS A 10 1.81 -10.20 -0.91
CA HIS A 10 1.34 -11.00 0.22
C HIS A 10 -0.07 -10.56 0.66
N ALA A 11 -0.90 -11.51 1.06
CA ALA A 11 -2.26 -11.27 1.53
C ALA A 11 -2.31 -10.29 2.71
N ALA A 12 -1.34 -10.35 3.62
CA ALA A 12 -1.22 -9.40 4.73
C ALA A 12 -0.94 -7.96 4.26
N ALA A 13 -0.10 -7.78 3.24
CA ALA A 13 0.19 -6.47 2.67
C ALA A 13 -1.06 -5.89 1.98
N PHE A 14 -1.77 -6.70 1.19
CA PHE A 14 -3.03 -6.32 0.57
C PHE A 14 -4.10 -5.96 1.63
N ALA A 15 -4.22 -6.77 2.69
CA ALA A 15 -5.15 -6.51 3.78
C ALA A 15 -4.85 -5.19 4.51
N ALA A 16 -3.58 -4.83 4.70
CA ALA A 16 -3.20 -3.55 5.29
C ALA A 16 -3.56 -2.35 4.38
N ILE A 17 -3.42 -2.49 3.06
CA ILE A 17 -3.91 -1.47 2.10
C ILE A 17 -5.43 -1.30 2.24
N LEU A 18 -6.18 -2.42 2.30
CA LEU A 18 -7.63 -2.40 2.48
C LEU A 18 -8.02 -1.75 3.82
N LEU A 19 -7.37 -2.11 4.92
CA LEU A 19 -7.62 -1.49 6.23
C LEU A 19 -7.41 0.02 6.18
N HIS A 20 -6.34 0.49 5.54
CA HIS A 20 -6.07 1.93 5.43
C HIS A 20 -7.23 2.65 4.69
N ALA A 21 -7.66 2.08 3.56
CA ALA A 21 -8.78 2.63 2.79
C ALA A 21 -10.12 2.55 3.54
N LEU A 22 -10.39 1.45 4.25
CA LEU A 22 -11.62 1.24 5.03
C LEU A 22 -11.69 2.12 6.29
N LYS A 23 -10.55 2.47 6.88
CA LYS A 23 -10.49 3.43 7.99
C LYS A 23 -10.87 4.84 7.52
N HIS A 24 -10.58 5.18 6.27
CA HIS A 24 -10.80 6.51 5.69
C HIS A 24 -11.63 6.46 4.41
N VAL A 25 -12.77 5.76 4.41
CA VAL A 25 -13.60 5.50 3.20
C VAL A 25 -13.98 6.73 2.35
N HIS A 26 -14.02 7.91 2.95
CA HIS A 26 -14.40 9.17 2.28
C HIS A 26 -13.20 10.04 1.88
N LYS A 27 -11.97 9.58 2.11
CA LYS A 27 -10.74 10.32 1.82
C LYS A 27 -9.83 9.46 0.94
N PRO A 28 -9.03 10.07 0.06
CA PRO A 28 -7.94 9.36 -0.58
C PRO A 28 -6.89 8.99 0.46
N VAL A 29 -6.28 7.83 0.29
CA VAL A 29 -5.17 7.34 1.10
C VAL A 29 -4.00 6.98 0.21
N PHE A 30 -2.79 7.10 0.74
CA PHE A 30 -1.59 6.57 0.08
C PHE A 30 -0.56 6.05 1.08
N GLY A 31 0.36 5.23 0.60
CA GLY A 31 1.45 4.73 1.41
C GLY A 31 2.57 4.09 0.59
N VAL A 32 3.57 3.57 1.29
CA VAL A 32 4.78 3.00 0.70
C VAL A 32 4.67 1.48 0.63
N LEU A 33 5.14 0.91 -0.49
CA LEU A 33 5.24 -0.54 -0.71
C LEU A 33 6.64 -1.01 -0.32
N LEU A 34 6.70 -2.05 0.51
CA LEU A 34 7.93 -2.70 0.93
C LEU A 34 7.98 -4.14 0.39
N ALA A 35 9.03 -4.46 -0.35
CA ALA A 35 9.26 -5.81 -0.85
C ALA A 35 10.38 -6.51 -0.11
N THR A 36 10.36 -7.84 -0.15
CA THR A 36 11.49 -8.65 0.28
C THR A 36 12.52 -8.71 -0.86
N PRO A 37 13.77 -8.25 -0.67
CA PRO A 37 14.77 -8.21 -1.75
C PRO A 37 15.05 -9.58 -2.41
N ALA A 38 14.92 -10.67 -1.65
CA ALA A 38 15.15 -12.02 -2.14
C ALA A 38 14.09 -12.51 -3.14
N THR A 39 12.85 -12.02 -3.04
CA THR A 39 11.72 -12.51 -3.86
C THR A 39 11.13 -11.43 -4.76
N GLY A 40 11.36 -10.15 -4.44
CA GLY A 40 10.69 -9.00 -5.06
C GLY A 40 9.19 -8.92 -4.74
N ALA A 41 8.66 -9.78 -3.86
CA ALA A 41 7.26 -9.78 -3.48
C ALA A 41 6.99 -8.67 -2.46
N ILE A 42 5.89 -7.93 -2.64
CA ILE A 42 5.43 -6.93 -1.70
C ILE A 42 4.96 -7.65 -0.43
N ALA A 43 5.77 -7.58 0.61
CA ALA A 43 5.58 -8.29 1.86
C ALA A 43 4.94 -7.41 2.94
N ARG A 44 5.15 -6.09 2.87
CA ARG A 44 4.59 -5.14 3.83
C ARG A 44 4.28 -3.81 3.15
N VAL A 45 3.45 -3.01 3.78
CA VAL A 45 3.19 -1.63 3.39
C VAL A 45 3.30 -0.73 4.60
N VAL A 46 3.63 0.54 4.37
CA VAL A 46 3.56 1.59 5.39
C VAL A 46 2.47 2.58 4.97
N PRO A 47 1.33 2.62 5.67
CA PRO A 47 0.33 3.68 5.49
C PRO A 47 0.98 5.03 5.76
N VAL A 48 0.94 5.95 4.79
CA VAL A 48 1.55 7.27 4.98
C VAL A 48 0.48 8.29 5.33
N SER A 49 -0.55 8.48 4.53
CA SER A 49 -1.50 9.56 4.82
C SER A 49 -2.86 9.30 4.22
N HIS A 50 -3.87 9.84 4.89
CA HIS A 50 -5.26 9.95 4.46
C HIS A 50 -5.62 11.40 4.08
N THR A 51 -4.60 12.24 3.90
CA THR A 51 -4.67 13.56 3.28
C THR A 51 -4.34 13.39 1.79
N PRO A 52 -5.09 14.03 0.88
CA PRO A 52 -4.80 13.92 -0.56
C PRO A 52 -3.34 14.21 -0.87
N LEU A 53 -2.70 13.34 -1.66
CA LEU A 53 -1.26 13.38 -1.96
C LEU A 53 -0.80 14.75 -2.48
N ALA A 54 -1.62 15.42 -3.30
CA ALA A 54 -1.36 16.79 -3.80
C ALA A 54 -1.31 17.87 -2.70
N ARG A 55 -1.88 17.62 -1.52
CA ARG A 55 -1.92 18.53 -0.37
C ARG A 55 -0.96 18.11 0.75
N ALA A 56 -0.34 16.93 0.64
CA ALA A 56 0.55 16.37 1.65
C ALA A 56 2.04 16.69 1.40
N ALA A 57 2.39 17.41 0.33
CA ALA A 57 3.77 17.54 -0.17
C ALA A 57 4.81 17.90 0.90
N CYS A 58 4.53 18.84 1.80
CA CYS A 58 5.48 19.24 2.85
C CYS A 58 5.69 18.18 3.94
N LEU A 59 4.65 17.42 4.30
CA LEU A 59 4.73 16.36 5.32
C LEU A 59 5.20 15.02 4.73
N LEU A 60 5.03 14.86 3.42
CA LEU A 60 5.44 13.68 2.67
C LEU A 60 6.95 13.45 2.76
N GLU A 61 7.77 14.48 2.56
CA GLU A 61 9.23 14.35 2.63
C GLU A 61 9.70 13.82 4.00
N VAL A 62 9.11 14.35 5.08
CA VAL A 62 9.42 13.90 6.45
C VAL A 62 8.99 12.45 6.67
N ALA A 63 7.79 12.08 6.21
CA ALA A 63 7.31 10.71 6.31
C ALA A 63 8.22 9.74 5.54
N LEU A 64 8.58 10.08 4.30
CA LEU A 64 9.44 9.25 3.46
C LEU A 64 10.85 9.08 4.04
N GLU A 65 11.43 10.13 4.63
CA GLU A 65 12.71 10.06 5.32
C GLU A 65 12.66 9.13 6.54
N GLN A 66 11.54 9.13 7.28
CA GLN A 66 11.34 8.19 8.40
C GLN A 66 11.19 6.75 7.90
N VAL A 67 10.45 6.53 6.81
CA VAL A 67 10.34 5.21 6.17
C VAL A 67 11.71 4.72 5.71
N HIS A 68 12.51 5.58 5.08
CA HIS A 68 13.85 5.24 4.62
C HIS A 68 14.73 4.77 5.78
N LYS A 69 14.78 5.53 6.88
CA LYS A 69 15.52 5.15 8.10
C LYS A 69 15.04 3.83 8.69
N TYR A 70 13.73 3.63 8.73
CA TYR A 70 13.13 2.39 9.22
C TYR A 70 13.52 1.17 8.37
N THR A 71 13.45 1.29 7.04
CA THR A 71 13.86 0.21 6.14
C THR A 71 15.37 -0.02 6.12
N ALA A 72 16.19 1.02 6.31
CA ALA A 72 17.63 0.88 6.40
C ALA A 72 18.08 0.04 7.62
N ALA A 73 17.27 0.02 8.69
CA ALA A 73 17.52 -0.82 9.87
C ALA A 73 17.12 -2.29 9.66
N ASP A 74 16.18 -2.58 8.75
CA ASP A 74 15.69 -3.93 8.45
C ASP A 74 16.12 -4.37 7.04
N LYS A 75 17.23 -5.11 6.96
CA LYS A 75 17.81 -5.58 5.69
C LYS A 75 16.90 -6.55 4.90
N ASN A 76 15.77 -6.97 5.46
CA ASN A 76 14.84 -7.87 4.79
C ASN A 76 13.77 -7.13 3.98
N LEU A 77 13.74 -5.80 4.03
CA LEU A 77 12.73 -5.00 3.36
C LEU A 77 13.36 -3.82 2.63
N GLU A 78 12.91 -3.61 1.40
CA GLU A 78 13.29 -2.47 0.58
C GLU A 78 12.05 -1.73 0.09
N VAL A 79 12.17 -0.42 -0.06
CA VAL A 79 11.15 0.40 -0.69
C VAL A 79 11.11 0.08 -2.18
N VAL A 80 9.94 -0.28 -2.72
CA VAL A 80 9.78 -0.61 -4.15
C VAL A 80 8.75 0.24 -4.87
N GLY A 81 7.99 1.05 -4.14
CA GLY A 81 6.90 1.80 -4.76
C GLY A 81 5.93 2.43 -3.78
N LEU A 82 4.79 2.84 -4.32
CA LEU A 82 3.69 3.46 -3.60
C LEU A 82 2.37 2.75 -3.91
N TYR A 83 1.43 2.84 -2.98
CA TYR A 83 0.03 2.54 -3.26
C TYR A 83 -0.82 3.77 -3.01
N TYR A 84 -1.98 3.84 -3.66
CA TYR A 84 -3.04 4.76 -3.33
C TYR A 84 -4.41 4.11 -3.47
N ALA A 85 -5.38 4.68 -2.77
CA ALA A 85 -6.79 4.37 -2.95
C ALA A 85 -7.59 5.67 -2.88
N ASP A 86 -8.51 5.85 -3.82
CA ASP A 86 -9.46 6.96 -3.80
C ASP A 86 -10.81 6.43 -4.28
N ALA A 87 -11.79 6.44 -3.37
CA ALA A 87 -13.13 5.93 -3.66
C ALA A 87 -13.86 6.76 -4.74
N ASN A 88 -13.45 8.02 -4.96
CA ASN A 88 -14.08 8.91 -5.94
C ASN A 88 -13.40 8.86 -7.32
N ALA A 89 -12.22 8.26 -7.44
CA ALA A 89 -11.41 8.25 -8.67
C ALA A 89 -11.66 7.01 -9.55
N ALA A 90 -12.74 6.27 -9.31
CA ALA A 90 -12.98 4.91 -9.77
C ALA A 90 -12.76 4.66 -11.28
N ASP A 91 -12.96 5.67 -12.14
CA ASP A 91 -12.76 5.58 -13.60
C ASP A 91 -12.12 6.83 -14.22
N ASP A 92 -11.56 7.75 -13.41
CA ASP A 92 -11.04 9.02 -13.94
C ASP A 92 -9.57 8.88 -14.37
N VAL A 93 -9.35 8.71 -15.68
CA VAL A 93 -8.02 8.70 -16.30
C VAL A 93 -7.21 9.96 -15.95
N ASN A 94 -7.87 11.10 -15.74
CA ASN A 94 -7.20 12.34 -15.34
C ASN A 94 -6.80 12.34 -13.87
N ALA A 95 -7.55 11.66 -12.99
CA ALA A 95 -7.18 11.52 -11.58
C ALA A 95 -5.84 10.77 -11.43
N ASP A 96 -5.63 9.73 -12.24
CA ASP A 96 -4.36 9.00 -12.25
C ASP A 96 -3.19 9.87 -12.74
N ALA A 97 -3.39 10.84 -13.63
CA ALA A 97 -2.29 11.65 -14.21
C ALA A 97 -1.58 12.50 -13.15
N ASN A 98 -2.35 13.15 -12.26
CA ASN A 98 -1.78 13.94 -11.16
C ASN A 98 -1.07 13.04 -10.14
N VAL A 99 -1.66 11.90 -9.81
CA VAL A 99 -1.05 10.93 -8.88
C VAL A 99 0.25 10.37 -9.47
N VAL A 100 0.28 10.06 -10.77
CA VAL A 100 1.47 9.60 -11.49
C VAL A 100 2.58 10.66 -11.48
N ALA A 101 2.26 11.94 -11.68
CA ALA A 101 3.24 13.01 -11.64
C ALA A 101 3.90 13.10 -10.26
N VAL A 102 3.10 13.10 -9.19
CA VAL A 102 3.63 13.14 -7.82
C VAL A 102 4.39 11.87 -7.47
N ALA A 103 3.86 10.69 -7.85
CA ALA A 103 4.53 9.42 -7.61
C ALA A 103 5.91 9.34 -8.29
N THR A 104 6.02 9.84 -9.53
CA THR A 104 7.31 9.93 -10.24
C THR A 104 8.34 10.76 -9.47
N GLN A 105 7.93 11.94 -8.96
CA GLN A 105 8.81 12.79 -8.15
C GLN A 105 9.21 12.11 -6.82
N VAL A 106 8.28 11.39 -6.21
CA VAL A 106 8.56 10.62 -4.98
C VAL A 106 9.51 9.47 -5.27
N PHE A 107 9.36 8.76 -6.40
CA PHE A 107 10.27 7.70 -6.82
C PHE A 107 11.69 8.19 -7.01
N GLU A 108 11.88 9.36 -7.64
CA GLU A 108 13.18 10.01 -7.75
C GLU A 108 13.79 10.31 -6.37
N SER A 109 12.98 10.87 -5.47
CA SER A 109 13.41 11.23 -4.11
C SER A 109 13.78 10.01 -3.26
N LEU A 110 13.10 8.89 -3.47
CA LEU A 110 13.34 7.61 -2.80
C LEU A 110 14.47 6.79 -3.44
N GLY A 111 15.03 7.22 -4.57
CA GLY A 111 16.04 6.47 -5.31
C GLY A 111 15.52 5.20 -6.00
N VAL A 112 14.21 5.15 -6.31
CA VAL A 112 13.53 4.02 -6.97
C VAL A 112 12.86 4.46 -8.28
N PRO A 113 13.62 4.95 -9.27
CA PRO A 113 13.06 5.56 -10.49
C PRO A 113 12.15 4.62 -11.31
N ASP A 114 12.34 3.31 -11.20
CA ASP A 114 11.51 2.27 -11.81
C ASP A 114 10.40 1.73 -10.88
N GLY A 115 10.03 2.51 -9.85
CA GLY A 115 9.10 2.14 -8.79
C GLY A 115 7.71 1.75 -9.29
N VAL A 116 7.02 0.96 -8.46
CA VAL A 116 5.67 0.46 -8.74
C VAL A 116 4.63 1.39 -8.11
N LEU A 117 3.64 1.81 -8.88
CA LEU A 117 2.47 2.51 -8.34
C LEU A 117 1.25 1.59 -8.41
N LEU A 118 0.70 1.25 -7.26
CA LEU A 118 -0.50 0.42 -7.15
C LEU A 118 -1.74 1.24 -6.80
N ARG A 119 -2.86 0.94 -7.45
CA ARG A 119 -4.17 1.49 -7.13
C ARG A 119 -5.06 0.41 -6.54
N LEU A 120 -5.70 0.69 -5.41
CA LEU A 120 -6.83 -0.12 -4.95
C LEU A 120 -8.07 0.20 -5.80
N ASN A 121 -8.61 -0.80 -6.48
CA ASN A 121 -9.77 -0.67 -7.34
C ASN A 121 -11.06 -0.99 -6.56
N THR A 122 -11.75 0.05 -6.10
CA THR A 122 -12.98 -0.07 -5.31
C THR A 122 -14.16 -0.65 -6.11
N LEU A 123 -14.17 -0.51 -7.44
CA LEU A 123 -15.18 -1.14 -8.31
C LEU A 123 -15.01 -2.66 -8.35
N LYS A 124 -13.78 -3.15 -8.46
CA LYS A 124 -13.47 -4.59 -8.38
C LYS A 124 -13.90 -5.17 -7.03
N LEU A 125 -13.66 -4.46 -5.93
CA LEU A 125 -14.14 -4.88 -4.59
C LEU A 125 -15.66 -4.91 -4.49
N SER A 126 -16.34 -3.95 -5.13
CA SER A 126 -17.81 -3.89 -5.13
C SER A 126 -18.43 -5.03 -5.93
N ALA A 127 -17.76 -5.47 -7.00
CA ALA A 127 -18.19 -6.60 -7.81
C ALA A 127 -17.86 -7.96 -7.17
N ASP A 128 -16.67 -8.09 -6.58
CA ASP A 128 -16.24 -9.28 -5.84
C ASP A 128 -15.43 -8.86 -4.58
N PRO A 129 -16.02 -8.97 -3.37
CA PRO A 129 -15.35 -8.57 -2.14
C PRO A 129 -14.17 -9.47 -1.77
N PHE A 130 -13.97 -10.59 -2.48
CA PHE A 130 -12.87 -11.53 -2.27
C PHE A 130 -11.80 -11.44 -3.37
N ALA A 131 -11.94 -10.52 -4.33
CA ALA A 131 -10.97 -10.33 -5.39
C ALA A 131 -9.71 -9.60 -4.89
N LEU A 132 -8.57 -9.92 -5.51
CA LEU A 132 -7.36 -9.10 -5.42
C LEU A 132 -7.56 -7.81 -6.24
N ALA A 133 -8.17 -6.82 -5.61
CA ALA A 133 -8.62 -5.60 -6.26
C ALA A 133 -7.51 -4.54 -6.36
N LEU A 134 -6.36 -4.92 -6.92
CA LEU A 134 -5.24 -4.02 -7.19
C LEU A 134 -5.03 -3.87 -8.69
N ASP A 135 -4.76 -2.64 -9.13
CA ASP A 135 -4.30 -2.32 -10.47
C ASP A 135 -2.87 -1.78 -10.41
N VAL A 136 -2.03 -2.17 -11.36
CA VAL A 136 -0.74 -1.51 -11.58
C VAL A 136 -0.99 -0.25 -12.39
N VAL A 137 -0.49 0.89 -11.96
CA VAL A 137 -0.59 2.17 -12.68
C VAL A 137 0.74 2.51 -13.36
N LEU A 138 1.85 2.34 -12.63
CA LEU A 138 3.23 2.41 -13.13
C LEU A 138 3.95 1.10 -12.83
N PRO A 139 4.82 0.59 -13.73
CA PRO A 139 5.24 1.16 -15.01
C PRO A 139 4.22 1.00 -16.15
N THR A 140 3.29 0.06 -16.05
CA THR A 140 2.32 -0.26 -17.11
C THR A 140 0.96 -0.62 -16.50
N ARG A 141 -0.12 -0.08 -17.09
CA ARG A 141 -1.52 -0.32 -16.67
C ARG A 141 -2.07 -1.74 -16.91
N SER A 142 -1.20 -2.74 -17.10
CA SER A 142 -1.58 -4.10 -17.52
C SER A 142 -0.69 -5.20 -16.96
N ALA A 143 0.19 -4.90 -16.00
CA ALA A 143 0.95 -5.94 -15.33
C ALA A 143 0.02 -6.78 -14.44
N ALA A 144 0.09 -8.10 -14.58
CA ALA A 144 -0.66 -9.01 -13.72
C ALA A 144 -0.11 -8.94 -12.29
N ILE A 145 -1.02 -8.87 -11.32
CA ILE A 145 -0.70 -8.98 -9.90
C ILE A 145 -1.18 -10.35 -9.43
N ARG A 146 -0.29 -11.09 -8.77
CA ARG A 146 -0.63 -12.37 -8.14
C ARG A 146 -0.51 -12.29 -6.63
N LEU A 147 -1.37 -13.03 -5.95
CA LEU A 147 -1.22 -13.28 -4.52
C LEU A 147 -0.07 -14.27 -4.32
N VAL A 148 0.74 -14.07 -3.27
CA VAL A 148 1.76 -15.07 -2.88
C VAL A 148 1.07 -16.32 -2.31
N GLU A 149 0.06 -16.11 -1.48
CA GLU A 149 -0.79 -17.15 -0.91
C GLU A 149 -1.87 -17.63 -1.91
N PRO A 150 -2.52 -18.77 -1.67
CA PRO A 150 -3.66 -19.21 -2.48
C PRO A 150 -4.79 -18.17 -2.49
N PRO A 151 -5.47 -17.92 -3.63
CA PRO A 151 -6.57 -16.95 -3.69
C PRO A 151 -7.71 -17.20 -2.68
N SER A 152 -7.88 -18.45 -2.23
CA SER A 152 -8.84 -18.81 -1.17
C SER A 152 -8.60 -18.07 0.15
N THR A 153 -7.37 -17.62 0.42
CA THR A 153 -7.02 -16.83 1.62
C THR A 153 -7.84 -15.55 1.70
N LEU A 154 -8.20 -14.93 0.57
CA LEU A 154 -8.95 -13.68 0.54
C LEU A 154 -10.38 -13.84 1.09
N LYS A 155 -10.93 -15.07 1.11
CA LYS A 155 -12.24 -15.36 1.73
C LYS A 155 -12.28 -15.07 3.23
N ASN A 156 -11.12 -15.07 3.89
CA ASN A 156 -11.02 -14.75 5.31
C ASN A 156 -11.00 -13.24 5.59
N LEU A 157 -10.76 -12.39 4.59
CA LEU A 157 -10.57 -10.95 4.77
C LEU A 157 -11.68 -10.29 5.61
N PRO A 158 -12.99 -10.46 5.33
CA PRO A 158 -14.02 -9.77 6.13
C PRO A 158 -13.95 -10.09 7.62
N LYS A 159 -13.58 -11.32 7.97
CA LYS A 159 -13.41 -11.76 9.36
C LYS A 159 -12.17 -11.15 10.01
N VAL A 160 -11.07 -11.02 9.26
CA VAL A 160 -9.80 -10.48 9.76
C VAL A 160 -9.85 -8.96 9.88
N LEU A 161 -10.42 -8.27 8.89
CA LEU A 161 -10.38 -6.81 8.78
C LEU A 161 -11.25 -6.12 9.84
N GLY A 162 -12.45 -6.65 10.12
CA GLY A 162 -13.41 -6.02 11.02
C GLY A 162 -12.82 -5.64 12.41
N PRO A 163 -12.20 -6.59 13.13
CA PRO A 163 -11.56 -6.31 14.42
C PRO A 163 -10.35 -5.38 14.37
N LEU A 164 -9.71 -5.22 13.20
CA LEU A 164 -8.45 -4.49 13.03
C LEU A 164 -8.63 -3.07 12.46
N ASN A 165 -9.84 -2.71 12.02
CA ASN A 165 -10.11 -1.47 11.28
C ASN A 165 -9.62 -0.18 11.98
N GLN A 166 -9.64 -0.14 13.31
CA GLN A 166 -9.21 1.02 14.09
C GLN A 166 -7.77 0.92 14.61
N GLY A 167 -7.10 -0.20 14.37
CA GLY A 167 -5.75 -0.47 14.90
C GLY A 167 -4.62 -0.10 13.96
N LEU A 168 -4.91 0.17 12.68
CA LEU A 168 -3.91 0.57 11.70
C LEU A 168 -3.74 2.10 11.76
N PHE A 169 -2.49 2.54 11.85
CA PHE A 169 -2.12 3.95 11.91
C PHE A 169 -1.30 4.36 10.70
N ASP A 170 -1.56 5.55 10.20
CA ASP A 170 -0.73 6.25 9.21
C ASP A 170 0.08 7.38 9.86
N PHE A 171 0.81 8.15 9.07
CA PHE A 171 1.62 9.27 9.56
C PHE A 171 0.74 10.40 10.11
N ASP A 172 -0.42 10.66 9.51
CA ASP A 172 -1.35 11.69 9.99
C ASP A 172 -1.85 11.34 11.40
N ASP A 173 -2.19 10.06 11.65
CA ASP A 173 -2.52 9.58 13.00
C ASP A 173 -1.36 9.78 13.99
N HIS A 174 -0.13 9.56 13.56
CA HIS A 174 1.07 9.72 14.39
C HIS A 174 1.37 11.20 14.70
N LEU A 175 1.07 12.12 13.78
CA LEU A 175 1.19 13.56 14.03
C LEU A 175 0.20 14.04 15.10
N GLU A 176 -0.97 13.38 15.22
CA GLU A 176 -1.91 13.63 16.30
C GLU A 176 -1.47 13.01 17.64
N ASP A 177 -0.85 11.83 17.59
CA ASP A 177 -0.36 11.10 18.76
C ASP A 177 0.90 10.30 18.42
N VAL A 178 2.06 10.82 18.86
CA VAL A 178 3.38 10.25 18.57
C VAL A 178 3.59 8.86 19.18
N ALA A 179 2.73 8.40 20.09
CA ALA A 179 2.77 7.04 20.62
C ALA A 179 2.23 5.99 19.63
N ARG A 180 1.56 6.42 18.55
CA ARG A 180 1.03 5.52 17.53
C ARG A 180 2.16 5.02 16.60
N ASP A 181 2.31 3.69 16.56
CA ASP A 181 3.28 3.01 15.71
C ASP A 181 2.77 2.91 14.26
N TRP A 182 3.07 3.93 13.45
CA TRP A 182 2.68 4.00 12.04
C TRP A 182 3.65 3.28 11.09
N LEU A 183 4.94 3.20 11.44
CA LEU A 183 5.98 2.55 10.62
C LEU A 183 5.89 1.03 10.68
N GLY A 184 5.75 0.49 11.89
CA GLY A 184 5.70 -0.95 12.14
C GLY A 184 4.29 -1.50 12.08
N ASN A 185 3.32 -0.76 12.61
CA ASN A 185 1.95 -1.24 12.84
C ASN A 185 1.95 -2.66 13.47
N ALA A 186 2.89 -2.92 14.40
CA ALA A 186 3.33 -4.28 14.74
C ALA A 186 2.17 -5.20 15.20
N ARG A 187 1.21 -4.63 15.95
CA ARG A 187 0.02 -5.36 16.40
C ARG A 187 -0.85 -5.83 15.23
N VAL A 188 -1.18 -4.91 14.31
CA VAL A 188 -2.05 -5.21 13.16
C VAL A 188 -1.34 -6.11 12.17
N VAL A 189 -0.10 -5.78 11.81
CA VAL A 189 0.71 -6.56 10.87
C VAL A 189 0.89 -7.99 11.39
N GLY A 190 1.19 -8.16 12.68
CA GLY A 190 1.32 -9.48 13.30
C GLY A 190 0.01 -10.29 13.26
N GLU A 191 -1.15 -9.66 13.43
CA GLU A 191 -2.44 -10.35 13.31
C GLU A 191 -2.76 -10.74 11.87
N LEU A 192 -2.51 -9.84 10.91
CA LEU A 192 -2.70 -10.12 9.49
C LEU A 192 -1.82 -11.29 9.04
N GLN A 193 -0.56 -11.32 9.46
CA GLN A 193 0.35 -12.44 9.18
C GLN A 193 -0.16 -13.75 9.77
N ARG A 194 -0.58 -13.74 11.05
CA ARG A 194 -1.11 -14.94 11.72
C ARG A 194 -2.36 -15.50 11.05
N GLN A 195 -3.27 -14.65 10.56
CA GLN A 195 -4.55 -15.10 10.02
C GLN A 195 -4.56 -15.35 8.51
N LEU A 196 -3.62 -14.79 7.76
CA LEU A 196 -3.64 -14.82 6.29
C LEU A 196 -2.44 -15.50 5.65
N VAL A 197 -1.32 -15.67 6.36
CA VAL A 197 -0.06 -16.21 5.80
C VAL A 197 0.27 -17.60 6.38
N ALA A 198 -0.63 -18.17 7.21
CA ALA A 198 -0.49 -19.49 7.83
C ALA A 198 -0.66 -20.65 6.83
#